data_AF-A0A520HQ53-F1
#
_entry.id   AF-A0A520HQ53-F1
#
_cell.length_a   1.000
_cell.length_b   1.000
_cell.length_c   1.000
_cell.angle_alpha   90.00
_cell.angle_beta   90.00
_cell.angle_gamma   90.00
#
_symmetry.space_group_name_H-M   'P 1'
#
loop_
_entity.id
_entity.type
_entity.pdbx_description
1 polymer ?
#
loop_
_entity_poly.entity_id
_entity_poly.type
_entity_poly.pdbx_seq_one_letter_code
_entity_poly.pdbx_strand_id
1 'polypeptide(L)'
;QGAFVTDNYYVGKHGRSQRLIGLDPTNDNALGRAIVVHSAWYANKDMIASHGMLGRSQGCFAVGERDLDQVFARLGPGRMIFAAKV
;
A
#
# COMPACT_ATOMS: atom_id res chain seq x y z
N GLN A 1 -2.64 -1.10 12.89
CA GLN A 1 -3.72 -0.11 12.68
C GLN A 1 -3.13 1.27 12.88
N GLY A 2 -3.86 2.35 12.62
CA GLY A 2 -3.38 3.71 12.84
C GLY A 2 -2.99 4.47 11.57
N ALA A 3 -2.48 5.67 11.78
CA ALA A 3 -2.08 6.63 10.77
C ALA A 3 -0.66 6.37 10.26
N PHE A 4 -0.47 6.54 8.97
CA PHE A 4 0.80 6.48 8.26
C PHE A 4 0.98 7.78 7.49
N VAL A 5 2.21 8.23 7.30
CA VAL A 5 2.55 9.26 6.31
C VAL A 5 3.30 8.63 5.15
N THR A 6 2.94 9.05 3.95
CA THR A 6 3.61 8.68 2.71
C THR A 6 4.95 9.39 2.57
N ASP A 7 5.98 8.65 2.19
CA ASP A 7 7.33 9.16 2.01
C ASP A 7 7.78 8.91 0.55
N ASN A 8 9.09 8.92 0.31
CA ASN A 8 9.71 8.79 -0.99
C ASN A 8 9.37 7.48 -1.71
N TYR A 9 9.54 7.53 -3.03
CA TYR A 9 9.37 6.39 -3.92
C TYR A 9 10.67 5.60 -4.08
N TYR A 10 10.55 4.33 -4.43
CA TYR A 10 11.66 3.51 -4.89
C TYR A 10 11.17 2.41 -5.83
N VAL A 11 12.11 1.74 -6.50
CA VAL A 11 11.84 0.53 -7.26
C VAL A 11 12.47 -0.65 -6.53
N GLY A 12 11.65 -1.63 -6.15
CA GLY A 12 12.08 -2.84 -5.44
C GLY A 12 11.52 -4.11 -6.06
N LYS A 13 11.45 -5.19 -5.29
CA LYS A 13 10.93 -6.51 -5.73
C LYS A 13 9.50 -6.44 -6.29
N HIS A 14 8.69 -5.50 -5.81
CA HIS A 14 7.31 -5.30 -6.25
C HIS A 14 7.16 -4.16 -7.27
N GLY A 15 8.26 -3.77 -7.94
CA GLY A 15 8.27 -2.63 -8.84
C GLY A 15 8.25 -1.30 -8.10
N ARG A 16 7.60 -0.29 -8.68
CA ARG A 16 7.47 1.04 -8.09
C ARG A 16 6.68 0.94 -6.78
N SER A 17 7.25 1.47 -5.72
CA SER A 17 6.71 1.39 -4.37
C SER A 17 6.88 2.74 -3.66
N GLN A 18 5.94 3.07 -2.79
CA GLN A 18 6.00 4.26 -1.94
C GLN A 18 6.18 3.87 -0.49
N ARG A 19 7.19 4.45 0.18
CA ARG A 19 7.45 4.19 1.59
C ARG A 19 6.37 4.78 2.48
N LEU A 20 6.16 4.12 3.62
CA LEU A 20 5.24 4.57 4.66
C LEU A 20 5.97 4.63 6.00
N ILE A 21 5.77 5.73 6.72
CA ILE A 21 6.22 5.92 8.09
C ILE A 21 4.99 5.80 8.97
N GLY A 22 5.05 4.94 10.00
CA GLY A 22 3.98 4.83 10.99
C GLY A 22 3.99 6.01 11.95
N LEU A 23 2.82 6.56 12.24
CA LEU A 23 2.64 7.71 13.13
C LEU A 23 2.03 7.33 14.49
N ASP A 24 1.56 6.09 14.64
CA ASP A 24 0.95 5.60 15.87
C ASP A 24 1.80 4.47 16.50
N PRO A 25 1.77 4.29 17.83
CA PRO A 25 2.51 3.21 18.49
C PRO A 25 2.20 1.80 17.96
N THR A 26 1.03 1.61 17.34
CA THR A 26 0.64 0.30 16.77
C THR A 26 1.19 0.04 15.37
N ASN A 27 1.85 1.03 14.74
CA ASN A 27 2.46 0.91 13.42
C ASN A 27 3.82 1.62 13.28
N ASP A 28 4.43 2.08 14.37
CA ASP A 28 5.70 2.83 14.39
C ASP A 28 6.87 2.10 13.68
N ASN A 29 6.85 0.77 13.66
CA ASN A 29 7.83 -0.07 12.96
C ASN A 29 7.54 -0.30 11.47
N ALA A 30 6.52 0.36 10.88
CA ALA A 30 6.09 0.15 9.49
C ALA A 30 7.24 0.33 8.47
N LEU A 31 8.06 1.36 8.63
CA LEU A 31 9.18 1.63 7.75
C LEU A 31 10.24 0.51 7.83
N GLY A 32 10.61 0.09 9.04
CA GLY A 32 11.56 -1.00 9.27
C GLY A 32 11.05 -2.36 8.79
N ARG A 33 9.73 -2.56 8.78
CA ARG A 33 9.05 -3.74 8.22
C ARG A 33 8.81 -3.67 6.72
N ALA A 34 9.26 -2.61 6.05
CA ALA A 34 9.03 -2.36 4.63
C ALA A 34 7.54 -2.39 4.22
N ILE A 35 6.66 -1.85 5.07
CA ILE A 35 5.26 -1.61 4.72
C ILE A 35 5.19 -0.45 3.73
N VAL A 36 4.61 -0.69 2.55
CA VAL A 36 4.63 0.24 1.41
C VAL A 36 3.28 0.25 0.69
N VAL A 37 3.07 1.25 -0.17
CA VAL A 37 2.08 1.20 -1.24
C VAL A 37 2.73 0.65 -2.51
N HIS A 38 2.16 -0.37 -3.13
CA HIS A 38 2.67 -0.96 -4.38
C HIS A 38 1.56 -1.62 -5.20
N SER A 39 1.84 -1.93 -6.47
CA SER A 39 0.95 -2.73 -7.31
C SER A 39 1.10 -4.23 -7.05
N ALA A 40 0.01 -4.98 -7.19
CA ALA A 40 0.06 -6.45 -7.21
C ALA A 40 -1.04 -7.04 -8.09
N TRP A 41 -0.70 -8.07 -8.87
CA TRP A 41 -1.67 -8.80 -9.71
C TRP A 41 -2.87 -9.33 -8.92
N TYR A 42 -2.64 -9.76 -7.66
CA TYR A 42 -3.69 -10.29 -6.80
C TYR A 42 -4.66 -9.21 -6.30
N ALA A 43 -4.40 -7.93 -6.57
CA ALA A 43 -5.29 -6.81 -6.30
C ALA A 43 -5.99 -6.29 -7.57
N ASN A 44 -5.82 -6.96 -8.71
CA ASN A 44 -6.49 -6.60 -9.96
C ASN A 44 -7.98 -7.01 -9.94
N LYS A 45 -8.81 -6.32 -10.74
CA LYS A 45 -10.28 -6.51 -10.77
C LYS A 45 -10.70 -7.91 -11.24
N ASP A 46 -9.91 -8.55 -12.10
CA ASP A 46 -10.12 -9.92 -12.59
C ASP A 46 -10.04 -10.99 -11.47
N MET A 47 -9.38 -10.67 -10.35
CA MET A 47 -9.40 -11.53 -9.16
C MET A 47 -10.80 -11.66 -8.58
N ILE A 48 -11.60 -10.58 -8.60
CA ILE A 48 -12.99 -10.62 -8.14
C ILE A 48 -13.84 -11.49 -9.06
N ALA A 49 -13.67 -11.35 -10.37
CA ALA A 49 -14.38 -12.17 -11.35
C ALA A 49 -14.06 -13.67 -11.21
N SER A 50 -12.81 -14.01 -10.91
CA SER A 50 -12.33 -15.40 -10.89
C SER A 50 -12.44 -16.08 -9.51
N HIS A 51 -12.31 -15.32 -8.42
CA HIS A 51 -12.21 -15.85 -7.05
C HIS A 51 -13.26 -15.26 -6.09
N GLY A 52 -14.07 -14.30 -6.53
CA GLY A 52 -15.04 -13.59 -5.69
C GLY A 52 -14.43 -12.58 -4.71
N MET A 53 -13.10 -12.45 -4.65
CA MET A 53 -12.40 -11.52 -3.76
C MET A 53 -11.00 -11.17 -4.27
N LEU A 54 -10.42 -10.11 -3.70
CA LEU A 54 -9.01 -9.77 -3.90
C LEU A 54 -8.10 -10.65 -3.03
N GLY A 55 -6.86 -10.84 -3.47
CA GLY A 55 -5.82 -11.48 -2.68
C GLY A 55 -5.32 -10.59 -1.53
N ARG A 56 -4.51 -11.19 -0.65
CA ARG A 56 -4.04 -10.55 0.59
C ARG A 56 -2.54 -10.32 0.57
N SER A 57 -2.11 -9.14 1.00
CA SER A 57 -0.70 -8.85 1.30
C SER A 57 -0.35 -9.30 2.74
N GLN A 58 0.94 -9.24 3.07
CA GLN A 58 1.45 -9.44 4.44
C GLN A 58 1.57 -8.10 5.22
N GLY A 59 0.78 -7.10 4.84
CA GLY A 59 0.70 -5.80 5.53
C GLY A 59 0.80 -4.57 4.62
N CYS A 60 1.38 -4.72 3.43
CA CYS A 60 1.47 -3.62 2.45
C CYS A 60 0.09 -3.20 1.92
N PHE A 61 -0.01 -1.94 1.50
CA PHE A 61 -1.17 -1.41 0.78
C PHE A 61 -1.01 -1.76 -0.70
N ALA A 62 -1.54 -2.92 -1.07
CA ALA A 62 -1.50 -3.40 -2.46
C ALA A 62 -2.70 -2.87 -3.25
N VAL A 63 -2.44 -2.34 -4.44
CA VAL A 63 -3.46 -1.87 -5.38
C VAL A 63 -3.32 -2.59 -6.72
N GLY A 64 -4.35 -2.51 -7.58
CA GLY A 64 -4.29 -3.07 -8.92
C GLY A 64 -3.17 -2.43 -9.74
N GLU A 65 -2.56 -3.21 -10.64
CA GLU A 65 -1.43 -2.78 -11.47
C GLU A 65 -1.76 -1.54 -12.32
N ARG A 66 -3.00 -1.45 -12.79
CA ARG A 66 -3.49 -0.30 -13.58
C ARG A 66 -3.87 0.92 -12.73
N ASP A 67 -3.98 0.77 -11.42
CA ASP A 67 -4.44 1.82 -10.51
C ASP A 67 -3.26 2.55 -9.82
N LEU A 68 -2.05 1.98 -9.85
CA LEU A 68 -0.89 2.49 -9.12
C LEU A 68 -0.54 3.94 -9.47
N ASP A 69 -0.56 4.30 -10.75
CA ASP A 69 -0.24 5.65 -11.19
C ASP A 69 -1.23 6.69 -10.66
N GLN A 70 -2.53 6.35 -10.68
CA GLN A 70 -3.57 7.22 -10.14
C GLN A 70 -3.42 7.36 -8.62
N VAL A 71 -3.13 6.27 -7.92
CA VAL A 71 -2.91 6.27 -6.47
C VAL A 71 -1.72 7.14 -6.11
N PHE A 72 -0.59 7.00 -6.82
CA PHE A 72 0.60 7.83 -6.57
C PHE A 72 0.37 9.30 -6.89
N ALA A 73 -0.36 9.62 -7.96
CA ALA A 73 -0.69 11.00 -8.29
C ALA A 73 -1.55 11.67 -7.21
N ARG A 74 -2.44 10.91 -6.56
CA ARG A 74 -3.30 11.40 -5.46
C ARG A 74 -2.57 11.47 -4.14
N LEU A 75 -1.80 10.44 -3.82
CA LEU A 75 -1.06 10.38 -2.57
C LEU A 75 0.10 11.37 -2.58
N GLY A 76 1.05 11.30 -3.50
CA GLY A 76 2.29 12.09 -3.36
C GLY A 76 3.02 11.81 -2.04
N PRO A 77 4.13 12.50 -1.74
CA PRO A 77 4.77 12.46 -0.42
C PRO A 77 4.01 13.35 0.60
N GLY A 78 4.07 13.01 1.88
CA GLY A 78 3.54 13.83 2.98
C GLY A 78 2.03 13.71 3.21
N ARG A 79 1.32 12.82 2.52
CA ARG A 79 -0.12 12.57 2.71
C ARG A 79 -0.36 11.44 3.70
N MET A 80 -1.45 11.54 4.45
CA MET A 80 -1.83 10.58 5.47
C MET A 80 -2.68 9.44 4.91
N ILE A 81 -2.40 8.22 5.37
CA ILE A 81 -3.25 7.04 5.20
C ILE A 81 -3.65 6.56 6.59
N PHE A 82 -4.93 6.26 6.80
CA PHE A 82 -5.39 5.67 8.06
C PHE A 82 -5.92 4.25 7.82
N ALA A 83 -5.47 3.28 8.60
CA ALA A 83 -5.91 1.89 8.50
C ALA A 83 -6.43 1.36 9.84
N ALA A 84 -7.69 0.93 9.86
CA ALA A 84 -8.34 0.32 11.02
C ALA A 84 -9.03 -0.99 10.63
N LYS A 85 -9.31 -1.85 11.61
CA LYS A 85 -10.29 -2.92 11.44
C LYS A 85 -11.68 -2.31 11.54
N VAL A 86 -12.55 -2.66 10.59
CA VAL A 86 -14.00 -2.41 10.64
C VAL A 86 -14.68 -3.69 11.06
#